data_AF-A0A316K225-F1
#
_entry.id   AF-A0A316K225-F1
#
_cell.length_a   1.000
_cell.length_b   1.000
_cell.length_c   1.000
_cell.angle_alpha   90.00
_cell.angle_beta   90.00
_cell.angle_gamma   90.00
#
_symmetry.space_group_name_H-M   'P 1'
#
loop_
_entity.id
_entity.type
_entity.pdbx_description
1 polymer ?
#
loop_
_entity_poly.entity_id
_entity_poly.type
_entity_poly.pdbx_seq_one_letter_code
_entity_poly.pdbx_strand_id
1 'polypeptide(L)'
;MFLNSQTIFQKYFSAGPMKSSKTVRITIIITLIIITLFIVCYYWFIRPIYLNNLDQNRTVSLKKEQAVAFGKYADQGEVFGIELEITGNASSNVDIILSDTEGVKHIAGVKGKNLEFTYKNDWYSDSCFIELIPRDSKGGKVDINCRFLALE
;
A
#
# COMPACT_ATOMS: atom_id res chain seq x y z
N MET A 1 -58.18 -35.71 7.83
CA MET A 1 -57.38 -35.98 9.04
C MET A 1 -56.07 -36.59 8.56
N PHE A 2 -54.97 -35.85 8.76
CA PHE A 2 -53.55 -36.16 8.53
C PHE A 2 -53.10 -36.57 7.12
N LEU A 3 -52.83 -35.56 6.28
CA LEU A 3 -51.75 -35.66 5.29
C LEU A 3 -50.44 -35.91 6.05
N ASN A 4 -49.78 -37.02 5.71
CA ASN A 4 -48.49 -37.44 6.23
C ASN A 4 -47.43 -36.35 5.99
N SER A 5 -47.17 -35.50 6.99
CA SER A 5 -46.07 -34.52 6.97
C SER A 5 -44.68 -35.18 7.06
N GLN A 6 -44.64 -36.50 7.29
CA GLN A 6 -43.39 -37.26 7.48
C GLN A 6 -42.64 -37.55 6.17
N THR A 7 -43.31 -37.58 5.01
CA THR A 7 -42.67 -37.88 3.72
C THR A 7 -41.95 -36.69 3.09
N ILE A 8 -42.29 -35.45 3.47
CA ILE A 8 -41.62 -34.26 2.95
C ILE A 8 -40.29 -34.01 3.68
N PHE A 9 -40.22 -34.30 4.99
CA PHE A 9 -39.01 -34.07 5.79
C PHE A 9 -37.86 -35.02 5.43
N GLN A 10 -38.16 -36.28 5.06
CA GLN A 10 -37.13 -37.25 4.63
C GLN A 10 -36.46 -36.89 3.28
N LYS A 11 -37.14 -36.17 2.39
CA LYS A 11 -36.60 -35.81 1.07
C LYS A 11 -35.58 -34.66 1.12
N TYR A 12 -35.57 -33.89 2.20
CA TYR A 12 -34.60 -32.80 2.43
C TYR A 12 -33.49 -33.17 3.42
N PHE A 13 -33.69 -34.21 4.25
CA PHE A 13 -32.68 -34.74 5.18
C PHE A 13 -31.97 -36.00 4.68
N SER A 14 -32.26 -36.46 3.45
CA SER A 14 -31.41 -37.46 2.79
C SER A 14 -30.06 -36.85 2.50
N ALA A 15 -29.04 -37.31 3.22
CA ALA A 15 -27.63 -37.00 3.04
C ALA A 15 -27.32 -36.74 1.57
N GLY A 16 -26.98 -35.50 1.23
CA GLY A 16 -26.34 -35.20 -0.04
C GLY A 16 -25.15 -36.15 -0.21
N PRO A 17 -24.82 -36.58 -1.43
CA PRO A 17 -23.84 -37.63 -1.67
C PRO A 17 -22.56 -37.31 -0.89
N MET A 18 -22.27 -38.13 0.12
CA MET A 18 -21.09 -37.97 0.97
C MET A 18 -19.89 -38.01 0.01
N LYS A 19 -19.23 -36.86 -0.20
CA LYS A 19 -18.05 -36.76 -1.07
C LYS A 19 -17.12 -37.93 -0.72
N SER A 20 -16.75 -38.73 -1.72
CA SER A 20 -15.89 -39.90 -1.54
C SER A 20 -14.73 -39.56 -0.61
N SER A 21 -14.42 -40.44 0.35
CA SER A 21 -13.30 -40.25 1.30
C SER A 21 -11.99 -39.87 0.60
N LYS A 22 -11.80 -40.35 -0.64
CA LYS A 22 -10.69 -39.96 -1.52
C LYS A 22 -10.74 -38.47 -1.91
N THR A 23 -11.90 -37.97 -2.31
CA THR A 23 -12.13 -36.55 -2.63
C THR A 23 -11.90 -35.66 -1.42
N VAL A 24 -12.32 -36.08 -0.23
CA VAL A 24 -12.07 -35.35 1.03
C VAL A 24 -10.57 -35.30 1.33
N ARG A 25 -9.85 -36.42 1.26
CA ARG A 25 -8.39 -36.48 1.45
C ARG A 25 -7.63 -35.60 0.46
N ILE A 26 -8.00 -35.65 -0.82
CA ILE A 26 -7.40 -34.81 -1.87
C ILE A 26 -7.63 -33.33 -1.57
N THR A 27 -8.85 -32.95 -1.16
CA THR A 27 -9.16 -31.56 -0.78
C THR A 27 -8.28 -31.11 0.38
N ILE A 28 -8.12 -31.92 1.43
CA ILE A 28 -7.25 -31.60 2.58
C ILE A 28 -5.80 -31.39 2.14
N ILE A 29 -5.26 -32.28 1.30
CA ILE A 29 -3.88 -32.16 0.81
C ILE A 29 -3.70 -30.87 0.01
N ILE A 30 -4.62 -30.57 -0.92
CA ILE A 30 -4.58 -29.34 -1.71
C ILE A 30 -4.67 -28.11 -0.82
N THR A 31 -5.56 -28.10 0.17
CA THR A 31 -5.68 -27.00 1.13
C THR A 31 -4.38 -26.78 1.91
N LEU A 32 -3.73 -27.85 2.39
CA LEU A 32 -2.44 -27.75 3.08
C LEU A 32 -1.34 -27.20 2.18
N ILE A 33 -1.29 -27.61 0.90
CA ILE A 33 -0.34 -27.07 -0.08
C ILE A 33 -0.57 -25.57 -0.29
N ILE A 34 -1.83 -25.15 -0.49
CA ILE A 34 -2.19 -23.74 -0.66
C ILE A 34 -1.78 -22.92 0.57
N ILE A 35 -2.10 -23.39 1.78
CA ILE A 35 -1.71 -22.70 3.03
C ILE A 35 -0.19 -22.57 3.13
N THR A 36 0.54 -23.65 2.82
CA THR A 36 2.01 -23.65 2.86
C THR A 36 2.59 -22.66 1.85
N LEU A 37 2.06 -22.63 0.62
CA LEU A 37 2.45 -21.66 -0.40
C LEU A 37 2.17 -20.22 0.05
N PHE A 38 1.02 -19.96 0.66
CA PHE A 38 0.70 -18.64 1.20
C PHE A 38 1.70 -18.20 2.28
N ILE A 39 2.05 -19.10 3.19
CA ILE A 39 3.05 -18.81 4.24
C ILE A 39 4.41 -18.51 3.62
N VAL A 40 4.88 -19.33 2.69
CA VAL A 40 6.16 -19.10 2.00
C VAL A 40 6.14 -17.76 1.24
N CYS A 41 5.10 -17.50 0.45
CA CYS A 41 4.98 -16.24 -0.28
C CYS A 41 4.96 -15.02 0.65
N TYR A 42 4.27 -15.13 1.78
CA TYR A 42 4.20 -14.07 2.78
C TYR A 42 5.58 -13.76 3.38
N TYR A 43 6.31 -14.78 3.84
CA TYR A 43 7.61 -14.57 4.48
C TYR A 43 8.71 -14.13 3.52
N TRP A 44 8.69 -14.60 2.27
CA TRP A 44 9.77 -14.37 1.31
C TRP A 44 9.54 -13.14 0.43
N PHE A 45 8.29 -12.73 0.18
CA PHE A 45 8.00 -11.62 -0.73
C PHE A 45 7.25 -10.47 -0.05
N ILE A 46 6.13 -10.76 0.63
CA ILE A 46 5.28 -9.68 1.17
C ILE A 46 5.94 -9.00 2.38
N ARG A 47 6.42 -9.79 3.34
CA ARG A 47 6.99 -9.27 4.58
C ARG A 47 8.22 -8.38 4.33
N PRO A 48 9.22 -8.79 3.52
CA PRO A 48 10.37 -7.93 3.24
C PRO A 48 9.97 -6.62 2.54
N ILE A 49 9.04 -6.66 1.58
CA ILE A 49 8.67 -5.47 0.80
C ILE A 49 7.86 -4.46 1.63
N TYR A 50 6.96 -4.92 2.50
CA TYR A 50 5.99 -4.04 3.16
C TYR A 50 6.21 -3.83 4.65
N LEU A 51 6.81 -4.80 5.36
CA LEU A 51 7.02 -4.70 6.82
C LEU A 51 8.42 -4.18 7.17
N ASN A 52 9.42 -4.37 6.31
CA ASN A 52 10.78 -3.87 6.57
C ASN A 52 11.00 -2.45 6.05
N ASN A 53 10.15 -1.98 5.12
CA ASN A 53 10.24 -0.64 4.56
C ASN A 53 9.36 0.32 5.37
N LEU A 54 9.91 0.82 6.48
CA LEU A 54 9.24 1.79 7.34
C LEU A 54 9.00 3.10 6.59
N ASP A 55 7.83 3.69 6.82
CA ASP A 55 7.52 5.02 6.34
C ASP A 55 8.21 6.10 7.18
N GLN A 56 8.41 7.25 6.53
CA GLN A 56 8.93 8.46 7.11
C GLN A 56 7.91 9.57 6.91
N ASN A 57 7.48 10.20 7.99
CA ASN A 57 6.51 11.29 7.93
C ASN A 57 7.17 12.64 8.24
N ARG A 58 6.81 13.66 7.47
CA ARG A 58 7.10 15.07 7.73
C ARG A 58 5.84 15.90 7.53
N THR A 59 5.54 16.73 8.52
CA THR A 59 4.48 17.71 8.45
C THR A 59 5.07 19.09 8.16
N VAL A 60 4.53 19.80 7.18
CA VAL A 60 4.95 21.16 6.85
C VAL A 60 3.78 22.13 6.76
N SER A 61 4.05 23.40 7.02
CA SER A 61 3.08 24.48 6.84
C SER A 61 3.34 25.23 5.55
N LEU A 62 2.35 25.28 4.66
CA LEU A 62 2.43 25.91 3.33
C LEU A 62 2.23 27.43 3.39
N LYS A 63 2.98 28.12 4.25
CA LYS A 63 2.99 29.61 4.27
C LYS A 63 3.87 30.20 3.18
N LYS A 64 4.87 29.44 2.75
CA LYS A 64 5.82 29.74 1.68
C LYS A 64 6.29 28.41 1.10
N GLU A 65 7.09 28.48 0.04
CA GLU A 65 7.83 27.34 -0.48
C GLU A 65 8.50 26.53 0.64
N GLN A 66 8.32 25.20 0.60
CA GLN A 66 8.91 24.27 1.55
C GLN A 66 9.75 23.24 0.79
N ALA A 67 10.97 23.02 1.27
CA ALA A 67 11.80 21.90 0.82
C ALA A 67 11.87 20.87 1.94
N VAL A 68 11.64 19.60 1.61
CA VAL A 68 11.69 18.46 2.52
C VAL A 68 12.61 17.41 1.93
N ALA A 69 13.50 16.87 2.76
CA ALA A 69 14.41 15.82 2.36
C ALA A 69 14.11 14.55 3.17
N PHE A 70 14.09 13.43 2.47
CA PHE A 70 14.04 12.09 3.01
C PHE A 70 15.28 11.32 2.57
N GLY A 71 15.77 10.43 3.43
CA GLY A 71 16.84 9.50 3.11
C GLY A 71 16.47 8.12 3.61
N LYS A 72 16.88 7.07 2.91
CA LYS A 72 16.63 5.69 3.35
C LYS A 72 17.20 5.46 4.75
N TYR A 73 16.61 4.54 5.51
CA TYR A 73 17.19 4.13 6.78
C TYR A 73 18.48 3.33 6.54
N ALA A 74 19.41 3.40 7.48
CA ALA A 74 20.75 2.81 7.33
C ALA A 74 20.74 1.27 7.23
N ASP A 75 19.70 0.64 7.76
CA ASP A 75 19.47 -0.81 7.76
C ASP A 75 18.71 -1.30 6.52
N GLN A 76 18.16 -0.41 5.70
CA GLN A 76 17.58 -0.77 4.40
C GLN A 76 18.69 -1.10 3.40
N GLY A 77 18.50 -2.14 2.60
CA GLY A 77 19.42 -2.53 1.53
C GLY A 77 19.35 -1.60 0.32
N GLU A 78 19.41 -2.17 -0.87
CA GLU A 78 19.39 -1.41 -2.13
C GLU A 78 17.97 -0.97 -2.47
N VAL A 79 17.78 0.33 -2.72
CA VAL A 79 16.48 0.92 -3.07
C VAL A 79 16.16 0.58 -4.52
N PHE A 80 14.96 0.08 -4.78
CA PHE A 80 14.44 -0.17 -6.13
C PHE A 80 13.17 0.62 -6.45
N GLY A 81 12.54 1.21 -5.44
CA GLY A 81 11.32 1.98 -5.62
C GLY A 81 11.07 2.98 -4.50
N ILE A 82 10.11 3.87 -4.73
CA ILE A 82 9.64 4.83 -3.74
C ILE A 82 8.12 4.87 -3.75
N GLU A 83 7.54 4.99 -2.56
CA GLU A 83 6.13 5.32 -2.35
C GLU A 83 6.06 6.64 -1.60
N LEU A 84 5.36 7.61 -2.18
CA LEU A 84 5.17 8.92 -1.60
C LEU A 84 3.67 9.24 -1.57
N GLU A 85 3.21 9.71 -0.43
CA GLU A 85 1.85 10.20 -0.23
C GLU A 85 1.90 11.59 0.40
N ILE A 86 1.30 12.55 -0.28
CA ILE A 86 1.22 13.94 0.16
C ILE A 86 -0.26 14.27 0.35
N THR A 87 -0.65 14.48 1.61
CA THR A 87 -2.04 14.76 1.97
C THR A 87 -2.17 16.02 2.81
N GLY A 88 -3.34 16.65 2.77
CA GLY A 88 -3.66 17.76 3.66
C GLY A 88 -4.45 18.85 2.98
N ASN A 89 -4.23 20.09 3.39
CA ASN A 89 -4.97 21.24 2.91
C ASN A 89 -4.02 22.38 2.56
N ALA A 90 -4.22 22.95 1.38
CA ALA A 90 -3.66 24.21 0.95
C ALA A 90 -4.78 25.18 0.54
N SER A 91 -4.57 26.45 0.80
CA SER A 91 -5.49 27.50 0.35
C SER A 91 -5.46 27.74 -1.17
N SER A 92 -4.39 27.29 -1.84
CA SER A 92 -4.16 27.44 -3.27
C SER A 92 -3.59 26.17 -3.88
N ASN A 93 -3.60 26.07 -5.21
CA ASN A 93 -2.87 25.00 -5.90
C ASN A 93 -1.40 24.99 -5.49
N VAL A 94 -0.81 23.80 -5.49
CA VAL A 94 0.56 23.54 -5.07
C VAL A 94 1.26 22.80 -6.19
N ASP A 95 2.41 23.28 -6.60
CA ASP A 95 3.31 22.54 -7.47
C ASP A 95 4.27 21.71 -6.59
N ILE A 96 4.44 20.45 -6.96
CA ILE A 96 5.23 19.44 -6.25
C ILE A 96 6.35 19.04 -7.19
N ILE A 97 7.59 19.22 -6.76
CA ILE A 97 8.78 18.81 -7.51
C ILE A 97 9.48 17.72 -6.69
N LEU A 98 9.72 16.57 -7.33
CA LEU A 98 10.45 15.45 -6.76
C LEU A 98 11.80 15.34 -7.46
N SER A 99 12.87 15.21 -6.68
CA SER A 99 14.22 15.08 -7.18
C SER A 99 15.08 14.18 -6.30
N ASP A 100 16.21 13.74 -6.84
CA ASP A 100 17.28 13.09 -6.10
C ASP A 100 18.63 13.77 -6.41
N THR A 101 19.72 13.11 -6.05
CA THR A 101 21.09 13.57 -6.34
C THR A 101 21.43 13.69 -7.82
N GLU A 102 20.70 13.01 -8.71
CA GLU A 102 20.88 13.09 -10.17
C GLU A 102 20.04 14.20 -10.80
N GLY A 103 19.03 14.71 -10.08
CA GLY A 103 18.22 15.85 -10.48
C GLY A 103 16.72 15.59 -10.37
N VAL A 104 15.94 16.39 -11.12
CA VAL A 104 14.47 16.32 -11.09
C VAL A 104 13.97 15.04 -11.74
N LYS A 105 13.13 14.30 -11.01
CA LYS A 105 12.51 13.04 -11.45
C LYS A 105 11.03 13.22 -11.79
N HIS A 106 10.34 14.14 -11.13
CA HIS A 106 8.92 14.37 -11.38
C HIS A 106 8.46 15.78 -11.01
N ILE A 107 7.47 16.31 -11.73
CA ILE A 107 6.80 17.58 -11.42
C ILE A 107 5.29 17.37 -11.58
N ALA A 108 4.52 17.78 -10.58
CA ALA A 108 3.07 17.71 -10.59
C ALA A 108 2.44 18.99 -10.04
N GLY A 109 1.25 19.36 -10.54
CA GLY A 109 0.45 20.44 -9.98
C GLY A 109 -0.84 19.88 -9.37
N VAL A 110 -1.08 20.15 -8.09
CA VAL A 110 -2.21 19.63 -7.32
C VAL A 110 -3.13 20.77 -6.89
N LYS A 111 -4.45 20.52 -6.89
CA LYS A 111 -5.44 21.52 -6.47
C LYS A 111 -5.46 21.67 -4.94
N GLY A 112 -5.49 22.91 -4.47
CA GLY A 112 -5.13 23.23 -3.09
C GLY A 112 -6.02 22.70 -1.97
N LYS A 113 -7.34 22.80 -2.12
CA LYS A 113 -8.27 22.67 -0.98
C LYS A 113 -8.14 21.34 -0.23
N ASN A 114 -8.02 20.24 -0.97
CA ASN A 114 -7.77 18.91 -0.43
C ASN A 114 -6.62 18.34 -1.25
N LEU A 115 -5.40 18.49 -0.75
CA LEU A 115 -4.24 17.87 -1.37
C LEU A 115 -4.31 16.38 -1.10
N GLU A 116 -4.32 15.63 -2.18
CA GLU A 116 -4.17 14.18 -2.21
C GLU A 116 -3.34 13.86 -3.44
N PHE A 117 -2.10 13.44 -3.21
CA PHE A 117 -1.16 13.10 -4.25
C PHE A 117 -0.39 11.86 -3.84
N THR A 118 -0.41 10.84 -4.70
CA THR A 118 0.34 9.61 -4.51
C THR A 118 1.30 9.44 -5.69
N TYR A 119 2.57 9.22 -5.38
CA TYR A 119 3.60 8.91 -6.36
C TYR A 119 4.23 7.57 -5.99
N LYS A 120 4.17 6.63 -6.92
CA LYS A 120 4.81 5.32 -6.80
C LYS A 120 5.52 5.01 -8.10
N ASN A 121 6.83 4.83 -8.04
CA ASN A 121 7.65 4.57 -9.21
C ASN A 121 8.96 3.87 -8.86
N ASP A 122 9.66 3.41 -9.89
CA ASP A 122 11.04 2.96 -9.80
C ASP A 122 11.93 4.11 -9.33
N TRP A 123 12.79 3.81 -8.35
CA TRP A 123 13.65 4.79 -7.70
C TRP A 123 14.87 4.07 -7.15
N TYR A 124 16.07 4.56 -7.49
CA TYR A 124 17.32 3.87 -7.18
C TYR A 124 18.28 4.71 -6.33
N SER A 125 17.84 5.90 -5.90
CA SER A 125 18.61 6.77 -5.02
C SER A 125 18.23 6.58 -3.56
N ASP A 126 19.22 6.70 -2.69
CA ASP A 126 19.07 6.66 -1.23
C ASP A 126 18.41 7.92 -0.65
N SER A 127 18.13 8.92 -1.49
CA SER A 127 17.58 10.21 -1.09
C SER A 127 16.42 10.63 -1.97
N CYS A 128 15.52 11.41 -1.40
CA CYS A 128 14.40 12.05 -2.09
C CYS A 128 14.21 13.46 -1.55
N PHE A 129 14.25 14.44 -2.45
CA PHE A 129 14.01 15.85 -2.17
C PHE A 129 12.68 16.26 -2.78
N ILE A 130 11.87 16.93 -1.97
CA ILE A 130 10.50 17.33 -2.30
C ILE A 130 10.40 18.83 -2.09
N GLU A 131 10.07 19.55 -3.16
CA GLU A 131 9.75 20.97 -3.08
C GLU A 131 8.25 21.16 -3.26
N LEU A 132 7.62 21.85 -2.32
CA LEU A 132 6.22 22.23 -2.34
C LEU A 132 6.13 23.73 -2.53
N ILE A 133 5.65 24.14 -3.71
CA ILE A 133 5.54 25.53 -4.12
C ILE A 133 4.07 25.92 -4.15
N PRO A 134 3.52 26.57 -3.10
CA PRO A 134 2.16 27.06 -3.12
C PRO A 134 2.06 28.27 -4.06
N ARG A 135 1.09 28.26 -4.99
CA ARG A 135 0.90 29.36 -5.96
C ARG A 135 0.37 30.66 -5.33
N ASP A 136 -0.16 30.59 -4.11
CA ASP A 136 -0.49 31.74 -3.28
C ASP A 136 0.00 31.45 -1.85
N SER A 137 0.55 32.45 -1.17
CA SER A 137 1.20 32.32 0.15
C SER A 137 0.21 32.21 1.33
N LYS A 138 -1.00 31.69 1.10
CA LYS A 138 -2.11 31.75 2.07
C LYS A 138 -2.19 30.52 2.97
N GLY A 139 -1.07 30.04 3.49
CA GLY A 139 -1.07 28.98 4.50
C GLY A 139 -1.68 27.65 4.05
N GLY A 140 -1.68 26.70 4.98
CA GLY A 140 -2.03 25.31 4.76
C GLY A 140 -1.14 24.41 5.60
N LYS A 141 -1.52 23.14 5.69
CA LYS A 141 -0.77 22.11 6.40
C LYS A 141 -0.82 20.85 5.55
N VAL A 142 0.36 20.30 5.28
CA VAL A 142 0.55 19.11 4.47
C VAL A 142 1.39 18.12 5.26
N ASP A 143 0.94 16.87 5.22
CA ASP A 143 1.62 15.72 5.75
C ASP A 143 2.20 14.93 4.55
N ILE A 144 3.48 14.59 4.65
CA ILE A 144 4.24 13.94 3.60
C ILE A 144 4.75 12.62 4.17
N ASN A 145 4.24 11.52 3.62
CA ASN A 145 4.68 10.18 3.94
C ASN A 145 5.55 9.67 2.80
N CYS A 146 6.78 9.26 3.10
CA CYS A 146 7.73 8.71 2.15
C CYS A 146 8.21 7.35 2.65
N ARG A 147 8.18 6.34 1.76
CA ARG A 147 8.74 5.01 1.99
C ARG A 147 9.67 4.67 0.84
N PHE A 148 10.92 4.38 1.17
CA PHE A 148 11.85 3.73 0.25
C PHE A 148 11.55 2.23 0.23
N LEU A 149 11.37 1.67 -0.95
CA LEU A 149 11.23 0.23 -1.16
C LEU A 149 12.62 -0.33 -1.43
N ALA A 150 13.14 -1.09 -0.48
CA ALA A 150 14.42 -1.76 -0.58
C ALA A 150 14.27 -3.28 -0.45
N LEU A 151 15.20 -4.01 -1.06
CA LEU A 151 15.42 -5.44 -0.80
C LEU A 151 16.56 -5.58 0.22
N GLU A 152 16.45 -6.56 1.13
CA GLU A 152 17.52 -6.91 2.08
C GLU A 152 18.80 -7.36 1.36
#